data_AF-A0A5J4Z3T5-F1
#
_entry.id   AF-A0A5J4Z3T5-F1
#
_cell.length_a   1.000
_cell.length_b   1.000
_cell.length_c   1.000
_cell.angle_alpha   90.00
_cell.angle_beta   90.00
_cell.angle_gamma   90.00
#
_symmetry.space_group_name_H-M   'P 1'
#
loop_
_entity.id
_entity.type
_entity.pdbx_description
1 polymer ?
#
loop_
_entity_poly.entity_id
_entity_poly.type
_entity_poly.pdbx_seq_one_letter_code
_entity_poly.pdbx_strand_id
1 'polypeptide(L)'
;MVVCSGAAAKVRKKKGECVTRRLPVGVGVSTACETRGARKSCGLRAKRCDSRLGRKGGSGKRVAPCKMSAFVCSPLTSECATNHAAVSMRPRARGALAQQKDVKVNMTLSEPKAGQSYWKLSDDEKRSWMQFQRRGEQVFNAKYKAFDEDDNSEYALTDIVYRAEKGGLLEVQHDMEALASRSPEEWKELFDRRSARTVWPYGSGVWSKKEWVLPSIPDDDVVSMFEGNSNLFWAERFGRELGMSDLWVKQCGNSHTGSFKDLGMTALVSQVNHMRRNGANISAVGCASTGDTSAALAAYCAAAGIPSVVFLPADKISTAQLVQPISNGSIVISMDTDFDGCMKLIQEVVNDYPVYLANSMNSLRLEGQKTVALEISQQFDWEVPDWVVIPGGNLGNVYALYKGFQMMKDLGLTDRLPRLCVAQAHNANPLYRAYKNGYDTYAPVQAERTLASAIQIGDPVSIKRAIRALKASNGVVEEATEDELMDAAARADRTGMFNCPHTGVALAALVKLRENGTIRPTDRTVVVSTAHGLKFTDSKVAYHERKLHNCSSKYANDVIRIPASADRIIDALRTRISL
;
A
#
# COMPACT_ATOMS: atom_id res chain seq x y z
N MET A 1 34.44 -33.77 35.53
CA MET A 1 35.65 -32.96 35.82
C MET A 1 35.21 -31.50 35.79
N VAL A 2 35.04 -30.88 36.98
CA VAL A 2 35.95 -29.84 37.55
C VAL A 2 35.81 -28.52 36.75
N VAL A 3 35.38 -27.35 37.25
CA VAL A 3 35.17 -26.83 38.62
C VAL A 3 34.20 -25.63 38.60
N CYS A 4 33.51 -25.45 39.73
CA CYS A 4 32.58 -24.38 40.09
C CYS A 4 33.22 -23.01 40.37
N SER A 5 32.40 -21.95 40.23
CA SER A 5 32.26 -20.85 41.19
C SER A 5 30.81 -20.32 41.05
N GLY A 6 29.96 -20.11 42.06
CA GLY A 6 30.10 -20.12 43.51
C GLY A 6 29.91 -18.72 44.09
N ALA A 7 28.66 -18.27 44.31
CA ALA A 7 28.26 -17.49 45.50
C ALA A 7 26.77 -17.09 45.46
N ALA A 8 26.08 -17.44 46.54
CA ALA A 8 24.69 -17.10 46.86
C ALA A 8 24.60 -15.78 47.64
N ALA A 9 23.45 -15.10 47.57
CA ALA A 9 23.04 -14.14 48.60
C ALA A 9 21.52 -14.19 48.86
N LYS A 10 21.19 -14.35 50.15
CA LYS A 10 19.85 -14.54 50.72
C LYS A 10 19.03 -13.26 50.81
N VAL A 11 17.73 -13.48 50.66
CA VAL A 11 16.56 -12.72 51.13
C VAL A 11 16.75 -11.97 52.46
N ARG A 12 16.32 -10.70 52.49
CA ARG A 12 15.85 -10.01 53.72
C ARG A 12 14.61 -9.18 53.43
N LYS A 13 13.51 -9.52 54.14
CA LYS A 13 12.25 -8.78 54.23
C LYS A 13 12.46 -7.40 54.88
N LYS A 14 11.83 -6.35 54.35
CA LYS A 14 11.54 -5.11 55.07
C LYS A 14 10.01 -4.90 55.17
N LYS A 15 9.54 -4.71 56.40
CA LYS A 15 8.22 -4.19 56.78
C LYS A 15 8.30 -2.66 56.87
N GLY A 16 7.19 -1.98 56.59
CA GLY A 16 6.91 -0.56 56.87
C GLY A 16 5.51 -0.25 56.34
N GLU A 17 4.48 -0.48 57.15
CA GLU A 17 3.73 0.54 57.91
C GLU A 17 2.73 1.33 57.04
N CYS A 18 1.47 0.93 57.16
CA CYS A 18 0.31 1.58 56.57
C CYS A 18 -0.40 2.34 57.70
N VAL A 19 -0.52 3.66 57.55
CA VAL A 19 -1.12 4.56 58.54
C VAL A 19 -2.64 4.47 58.47
N THR A 20 -3.26 4.17 59.61
CA THR A 20 -4.71 4.17 59.83
C THR A 20 -5.18 5.55 60.30
N ARG A 21 -6.32 6.03 59.77
CA ARG A 21 -7.16 7.06 60.41
C ARG A 21 -8.57 6.50 60.62
N ARG A 22 -9.10 6.71 61.83
CA ARG A 22 -10.42 6.26 62.32
C ARG A 22 -11.39 7.45 62.44
N LEU A 23 -12.65 7.20 61.99
CA LEU A 23 -13.96 7.54 62.59
C LEU A 23 -14.49 9.01 62.57
N PRO A 24 -15.83 9.27 62.67
CA PRO A 24 -16.88 8.40 63.25
C PRO A 24 -18.29 8.28 62.57
N VAL A 25 -18.91 7.15 62.92
CA VAL A 25 -20.31 6.74 63.24
C VAL A 25 -21.50 7.74 63.15
N GLY A 26 -22.62 7.23 62.61
CA GLY A 26 -24.04 7.56 62.91
C GLY A 26 -24.99 6.67 62.07
N VAL A 27 -25.51 5.52 62.55
CA VAL A 27 -26.86 5.26 63.14
C VAL A 27 -28.02 5.90 62.33
N GLY A 28 -29.07 5.23 61.84
CA GLY A 28 -29.55 3.85 61.92
C GLY A 28 -30.99 3.75 61.33
N VAL A 29 -31.55 2.53 61.42
CA VAL A 29 -32.96 2.11 61.24
C VAL A 29 -33.36 1.49 59.89
N SER A 30 -33.45 0.16 59.93
CA SER A 30 -34.19 -0.75 59.06
C SER A 30 -35.66 -0.86 59.46
N THR A 31 -36.54 -1.18 58.50
CA THR A 31 -37.70 -2.04 58.76
C THR A 31 -37.95 -2.94 57.56
N ALA A 32 -37.85 -4.25 57.82
CA ALA A 32 -38.38 -5.32 56.99
C ALA A 32 -39.83 -5.63 57.45
N CYS A 33 -40.67 -6.08 56.53
CA CYS A 33 -41.86 -6.86 56.89
C CYS A 33 -42.11 -7.93 55.81
N GLU A 34 -41.79 -9.18 56.16
CA GLU A 34 -42.35 -10.37 55.52
C GLU A 34 -43.72 -10.66 56.14
N THR A 35 -44.65 -11.24 55.37
CA THR A 35 -45.45 -12.38 55.83
C THR A 35 -46.08 -13.14 54.67
N ARG A 36 -46.19 -14.45 54.89
CA ARG A 36 -46.49 -15.56 53.97
C ARG A 36 -47.98 -15.74 53.71
N GLY A 37 -48.31 -16.44 52.62
CA GLY A 37 -49.61 -17.12 52.47
C GLY A 37 -49.82 -17.80 51.11
N ALA A 38 -49.59 -19.11 51.04
CA ALA A 38 -49.79 -19.95 49.86
C ALA A 38 -51.23 -20.50 49.75
N ARG A 39 -51.75 -20.70 48.52
CA ARG A 39 -52.33 -21.97 48.02
C ARG A 39 -52.86 -21.89 46.55
N LYS A 40 -52.29 -22.77 45.72
CA LYS A 40 -52.84 -23.70 44.68
C LYS A 40 -54.04 -23.24 43.82
N SER A 41 -53.99 -23.34 42.48
CA SER A 41 -54.07 -24.55 41.63
C SER A 41 -54.21 -24.11 40.14
N CYS A 42 -54.12 -24.88 39.05
CA CYS A 42 -53.43 -26.10 38.59
C CYS A 42 -53.78 -26.26 37.07
N GLY A 43 -52.89 -26.87 36.25
CA GLY A 43 -53.21 -27.44 34.92
C GLY A 43 -52.23 -27.02 33.78
N LEU A 44 -51.06 -27.64 33.53
CA LEU A 44 -50.74 -28.96 32.90
C LEU A 44 -51.28 -29.09 31.45
N ARG A 45 -50.57 -29.55 30.40
CA ARG A 45 -49.26 -30.22 30.26
C ARG A 45 -48.88 -30.30 28.76
N ALA A 46 -47.59 -30.38 28.45
CA ALA A 46 -47.06 -30.87 27.17
C ALA A 46 -46.88 -32.41 27.19
N LYS A 47 -46.94 -33.06 26.02
CA LYS A 47 -46.31 -34.36 25.74
C LYS A 47 -45.88 -34.46 24.27
N ARG A 48 -44.60 -34.79 24.05
CA ARG A 48 -44.06 -35.42 22.84
C ARG A 48 -44.31 -36.93 22.89
N CYS A 49 -44.38 -37.58 21.73
CA CYS A 49 -43.71 -38.87 21.50
C CYS A 49 -43.51 -39.15 20.00
N ASP A 50 -42.35 -39.75 19.72
CA ASP A 50 -41.73 -40.16 18.46
C ASP A 50 -42.38 -41.43 17.85
N SER A 51 -42.30 -41.61 16.53
CA SER A 51 -42.14 -42.93 15.91
C SER A 51 -41.57 -42.86 14.47
N ARG A 52 -40.88 -43.93 14.08
CA ARG A 52 -39.84 -44.06 13.05
C ARG A 52 -40.32 -44.49 11.66
N LEU A 53 -39.47 -44.20 10.66
CA LEU A 53 -39.05 -45.00 9.47
C LEU A 53 -40.05 -45.31 8.32
N GLY A 54 -39.62 -44.98 7.09
CA GLY A 54 -40.11 -45.61 5.85
C GLY A 54 -39.61 -44.97 4.54
N ARG A 55 -38.73 -45.67 3.81
CA ARG A 55 -38.16 -45.32 2.48
C ARG A 55 -39.19 -45.40 1.33
N LYS A 56 -39.03 -44.55 0.28
CA LYS A 56 -38.70 -44.92 -1.14
C LYS A 56 -39.19 -43.86 -2.17
N GLY A 57 -38.24 -43.36 -2.98
CA GLY A 57 -38.23 -43.39 -4.46
C GLY A 57 -39.19 -42.52 -5.29
N GLY A 58 -38.63 -41.82 -6.30
CA GLY A 58 -39.29 -41.68 -7.61
C GLY A 58 -39.37 -40.29 -8.26
N SER A 59 -38.43 -40.02 -9.17
CA SER A 59 -38.60 -39.38 -10.50
C SER A 59 -39.37 -38.04 -10.68
N GLY A 60 -38.60 -37.01 -11.08
CA GLY A 60 -38.74 -36.29 -12.36
C GLY A 60 -40.00 -35.48 -12.68
N LYS A 61 -39.83 -34.16 -12.91
CA LYS A 61 -40.13 -33.48 -14.19
C LYS A 61 -39.84 -31.97 -14.13
N ARG A 62 -39.34 -31.46 -15.26
CA ARG A 62 -39.10 -30.05 -15.61
C ARG A 62 -40.43 -29.29 -15.69
N VAL A 63 -40.48 -28.04 -15.21
CA VAL A 63 -41.26 -26.95 -15.84
C VAL A 63 -40.61 -25.58 -15.51
N ALA A 64 -40.08 -24.94 -16.54
CA ALA A 64 -40.15 -23.49 -16.78
C ALA A 64 -40.92 -23.35 -18.13
N PRO A 65 -41.50 -22.20 -18.54
CA PRO A 65 -41.20 -20.82 -18.13
C PRO A 65 -42.45 -19.94 -17.88
N CYS A 66 -42.28 -18.70 -17.43
CA CYS A 66 -43.28 -17.66 -17.71
C CYS A 66 -42.60 -16.33 -18.05
N LYS A 67 -42.81 -15.89 -19.29
CA LYS A 67 -42.54 -14.55 -19.80
C LYS A 67 -43.66 -13.63 -19.31
N MET A 68 -43.31 -12.41 -18.88
CA MET A 68 -44.21 -11.26 -18.97
C MET A 68 -43.43 -10.09 -19.55
N SER A 69 -44.00 -9.50 -20.60
CA SER A 69 -43.53 -8.30 -21.26
C SER A 69 -44.66 -7.29 -21.35
N ALA A 70 -44.28 -6.04 -21.07
CA ALA A 70 -44.84 -4.76 -21.54
C ALA A 70 -46.19 -4.28 -21.01
N PHE A 71 -46.13 -3.12 -20.34
CA PHE A 71 -46.95 -1.95 -20.67
C PHE A 71 -46.13 -0.66 -20.49
N VAL A 72 -46.55 0.35 -21.25
CA VAL A 72 -45.86 1.55 -21.77
C VAL A 72 -46.17 2.80 -20.92
N CYS A 73 -45.24 3.77 -20.84
CA CYS A 73 -45.56 5.21 -21.02
C CYS A 73 -44.31 6.11 -21.19
N SER A 74 -44.42 7.03 -22.14
CA SER A 74 -43.42 7.97 -22.68
C SER A 74 -43.08 9.16 -21.76
N PRO A 75 -41.96 9.89 -22.00
CA PRO A 75 -41.63 11.12 -21.30
C PRO A 75 -42.19 12.37 -22.00
N LEU A 76 -42.65 13.34 -21.18
CA LEU A 76 -43.08 14.68 -21.58
C LEU A 76 -41.87 15.61 -21.73
N THR A 77 -41.89 16.38 -22.81
CA THR A 77 -41.08 17.57 -23.09
C THR A 77 -41.65 18.81 -22.37
N SER A 78 -40.78 19.74 -21.97
CA SER A 78 -41.10 21.17 -22.07
C SER A 78 -39.83 22.02 -22.10
N GLU A 79 -39.83 22.95 -23.04
CA GLU A 79 -38.82 23.96 -23.33
C GLU A 79 -38.86 25.07 -22.28
N CYS A 80 -37.73 25.73 -22.06
CA CYS A 80 -37.72 27.10 -21.57
C CYS A 80 -36.51 27.83 -22.16
N ALA A 81 -36.78 28.80 -23.04
CA ALA A 81 -35.82 29.75 -23.56
C ALA A 81 -36.13 31.12 -22.97
N THR A 82 -35.11 31.88 -22.57
CA THR A 82 -35.11 33.35 -22.67
C THR A 82 -33.68 33.90 -22.63
N ASN A 83 -33.49 34.92 -23.46
CA ASN A 83 -32.27 35.63 -23.81
C ASN A 83 -31.68 36.46 -22.65
N HIS A 84 -30.35 36.72 -22.69
CA HIS A 84 -29.83 38.08 -22.49
C HIS A 84 -28.50 38.32 -23.20
N ALA A 85 -28.35 39.57 -23.63
CA ALA A 85 -27.41 40.08 -24.62
C ALA A 85 -26.02 40.46 -24.07
N ALA A 86 -25.10 40.63 -25.01
CA ALA A 86 -23.69 40.96 -24.86
C ALA A 86 -23.39 42.39 -24.37
N VAL A 87 -22.23 42.56 -23.72
CA VAL A 87 -21.46 43.82 -23.69
C VAL A 87 -19.96 43.50 -23.79
N SER A 88 -19.29 44.18 -24.73
CA SER A 88 -17.85 44.13 -25.00
C SER A 88 -17.06 45.17 -24.20
N MET A 89 -15.80 44.90 -23.85
CA MET A 89 -14.71 45.91 -23.83
C MET A 89 -13.32 45.24 -23.96
N ARG A 90 -12.47 45.79 -24.85
CA ARG A 90 -11.00 45.61 -24.87
C ARG A 90 -10.34 46.74 -24.05
N PRO A 91 -9.07 46.61 -23.61
CA PRO A 91 -8.01 47.32 -24.35
C PRO A 91 -6.60 46.67 -24.38
N ARG A 92 -5.94 46.89 -25.53
CA ARG A 92 -4.52 47.26 -25.86
C ARG A 92 -3.29 46.69 -25.12
N ALA A 93 -2.28 46.42 -25.97
CA ALA A 93 -0.92 45.94 -25.72
C ALA A 93 0.14 47.04 -25.47
N ARG A 94 1.28 46.65 -24.85
CA ARG A 94 2.71 46.93 -25.24
C ARG A 94 3.67 46.59 -24.06
N GLY A 95 4.60 45.64 -24.24
CA GLY A 95 6.07 45.86 -24.32
C GLY A 95 6.75 45.42 -22.99
N ALA A 96 7.88 44.71 -22.90
CA ALA A 96 9.05 44.63 -23.76
C ALA A 96 9.75 43.26 -23.68
N LEU A 97 10.48 42.93 -24.74
CA LEU A 97 11.27 41.71 -24.96
C LEU A 97 12.61 41.75 -24.19
N ALA A 98 12.96 40.64 -23.55
CA ALA A 98 14.35 40.24 -23.30
C ALA A 98 14.61 38.99 -24.15
N GLN A 99 15.47 39.12 -25.16
CA GLN A 99 15.83 38.02 -26.06
C GLN A 99 16.79 37.06 -25.34
N GLN A 100 16.29 35.90 -24.94
CA GLN A 100 17.12 34.72 -24.69
C GLN A 100 17.20 33.95 -26.02
N LYS A 101 18.41 33.59 -26.46
CA LYS A 101 18.63 32.84 -27.69
C LYS A 101 18.09 31.42 -27.50
N ASP A 102 16.84 31.21 -27.89
CA ASP A 102 16.26 29.87 -28.05
C ASP A 102 16.96 29.15 -29.19
N VAL A 103 17.68 28.08 -28.85
CA VAL A 103 17.98 27.01 -29.80
C VAL A 103 16.66 26.31 -30.08
N LYS A 104 15.92 26.77 -31.10
CA LYS A 104 14.73 26.08 -31.59
C LYS A 104 15.14 24.74 -32.20
N VAL A 105 15.13 23.69 -31.39
CA VAL A 105 15.04 22.32 -31.89
C VAL A 105 13.58 22.08 -32.23
N ASN A 106 13.21 22.30 -33.49
CA ASN A 106 11.88 21.97 -33.99
C ASN A 106 11.69 20.44 -33.96
N MET A 107 10.90 19.96 -33.01
CA MET A 107 10.30 18.63 -33.03
C MET A 107 8.86 18.74 -32.59
N THR A 108 7.95 18.36 -33.47
CA THR A 108 6.55 18.21 -33.13
C THR A 108 6.32 16.76 -32.76
N LEU A 109 5.96 16.51 -31.50
CA LEU A 109 5.13 15.37 -31.19
C LEU A 109 3.95 15.35 -32.18
N SER A 110 3.47 14.18 -32.61
CA SER A 110 2.27 14.16 -33.44
C SER A 110 1.19 14.91 -32.65
N GLU A 111 0.55 15.90 -33.24
CA GLU A 111 -0.66 16.50 -32.69
C GLU A 111 -1.80 16.06 -33.61
N PRO A 112 -3.01 15.81 -33.07
CA PRO A 112 -4.17 15.62 -33.93
C PRO A 112 -4.26 16.79 -34.91
N LYS A 113 -4.54 16.52 -36.19
CA LYS A 113 -4.75 17.60 -37.17
C LYS A 113 -5.75 18.59 -36.60
N ALA A 114 -5.44 19.89 -36.70
CA ALA A 114 -6.27 20.95 -36.14
C ALA A 114 -7.77 20.74 -36.46
N GLY A 115 -8.60 20.59 -35.43
CA GLY A 115 -10.05 20.34 -35.55
C GLY A 115 -10.51 18.88 -35.48
N GLN A 116 -9.60 17.89 -35.40
CA GLN A 116 -9.97 16.48 -35.23
C GLN A 116 -10.20 16.15 -33.75
N SER A 117 -11.39 15.62 -33.42
CA SER A 117 -11.70 15.17 -32.05
C SER A 117 -10.85 13.94 -31.69
N TYR A 118 -10.13 13.98 -30.57
CA TYR A 118 -9.35 12.86 -30.02
C TYR A 118 -10.17 11.56 -29.93
N TRP A 119 -11.46 11.68 -29.62
CA TRP A 119 -12.37 10.53 -29.48
C TRP A 119 -12.70 9.84 -30.80
N LYS A 120 -12.44 10.50 -31.94
CA LYS A 120 -12.64 9.94 -33.28
C LYS A 120 -11.39 9.30 -33.86
N LEU A 121 -10.25 9.34 -33.15
CA LEU A 121 -9.02 8.68 -33.57
C LEU A 121 -9.15 7.16 -33.40
N SER A 122 -8.50 6.41 -34.30
CA SER A 122 -8.29 4.97 -34.12
C SER A 122 -7.37 4.71 -32.92
N ASP A 123 -7.36 3.48 -32.40
CA ASP A 123 -6.50 3.15 -31.27
C ASP A 123 -5.01 3.22 -31.63
N ASP A 124 -4.65 2.93 -32.88
CA ASP A 124 -3.29 3.10 -33.40
C ASP A 124 -2.90 4.57 -33.49
N GLU A 125 -3.81 5.45 -33.94
CA GLU A 125 -3.58 6.90 -33.95
C GLU A 125 -3.40 7.44 -32.53
N LYS A 126 -4.24 7.02 -31.58
CA LYS A 126 -4.11 7.39 -30.16
C LYS A 126 -2.79 6.86 -29.58
N ARG A 127 -2.39 5.63 -29.90
CA ARG A 127 -1.13 5.03 -29.42
C ARG A 127 0.08 5.77 -29.98
N SER A 128 0.07 6.09 -31.28
CA SER A 128 1.10 6.90 -31.91
C SER A 128 1.25 8.27 -31.25
N TRP A 129 0.14 8.86 -30.79
CA TRP A 129 0.14 10.13 -30.07
C TRP A 129 0.79 10.09 -28.68
N MET A 130 0.78 8.91 -28.04
CA MET A 130 1.40 8.66 -26.74
C MET A 130 2.87 8.25 -26.84
N GLN A 131 3.43 8.23 -28.05
CA GLN A 131 4.81 7.88 -28.34
C GLN A 131 5.53 9.07 -28.96
N PHE A 132 6.84 9.14 -28.76
CA PHE A 132 7.64 10.05 -29.55
C PHE A 132 7.71 9.56 -31.01
N GLN A 133 7.76 10.49 -31.96
CA GLN A 133 8.22 10.15 -33.31
C GLN A 133 9.67 9.66 -33.22
N ARG A 134 9.95 8.48 -33.80
CA ARG A 134 11.29 7.85 -33.76
C ARG A 134 12.32 8.78 -34.41
N ARG A 135 13.17 9.43 -33.61
CA ARG A 135 14.43 9.99 -34.10
C ARG A 135 15.43 8.83 -34.20
N GLY A 136 15.48 8.16 -35.35
CA GLY A 136 16.33 6.98 -35.54
C GLY A 136 15.95 5.78 -34.66
N GLU A 137 16.71 4.70 -34.79
CA GLU A 137 16.58 3.46 -33.99
C GLU A 137 17.08 3.66 -32.54
N GLN A 138 16.57 4.65 -31.81
CA GLN A 138 16.89 4.74 -30.38
C GLN A 138 16.14 3.66 -29.61
N VAL A 139 16.90 2.65 -29.17
CA VAL A 139 16.41 1.52 -28.39
C VAL A 139 16.80 1.73 -26.94
N PHE A 140 15.83 2.08 -26.09
CA PHE A 140 16.02 2.04 -24.65
C PHE A 140 16.15 0.59 -24.19
N ASN A 141 17.06 0.30 -23.27
CA ASN A 141 17.29 -1.04 -22.76
C ASN A 141 17.51 -1.02 -21.24
N ALA A 142 17.36 -2.18 -20.63
CA ALA A 142 17.68 -2.43 -19.25
C ALA A 142 18.12 -3.88 -19.06
N LYS A 143 18.94 -4.13 -18.04
CA LYS A 143 19.50 -5.44 -17.70
C LYS A 143 19.52 -5.64 -16.18
N TYR A 144 19.66 -6.88 -15.73
CA TYR A 144 20.04 -7.10 -14.35
C TYR A 144 21.54 -6.86 -14.19
N LYS A 145 21.91 -6.26 -13.05
CA LYS A 145 23.28 -6.13 -12.59
C LYS A 145 23.34 -6.41 -11.10
N ALA A 146 24.44 -6.97 -10.62
CA ALA A 146 24.68 -7.10 -9.19
C ALA A 146 24.64 -5.73 -8.49
N PHE A 147 24.01 -5.69 -7.32
CA PHE A 147 23.89 -4.48 -6.50
C PHE A 147 25.15 -4.19 -5.68
N ASP A 148 25.85 -5.25 -5.26
CA ASP A 148 27.08 -5.13 -4.47
C ASP A 148 28.25 -4.76 -5.42
N GLU A 149 29.05 -3.75 -5.05
CA GLU A 149 30.07 -3.15 -5.94
C GLU A 149 31.23 -4.09 -6.27
N ASP A 150 31.43 -5.14 -5.47
CA ASP A 150 32.47 -6.14 -5.71
C ASP A 150 32.02 -7.26 -6.67
N ASP A 151 30.77 -7.24 -7.12
CA ASP A 151 30.19 -8.18 -8.08
C ASP A 151 29.85 -7.45 -9.39
N ASN A 152 30.37 -7.94 -10.52
CA ASN A 152 30.15 -7.35 -11.85
C ASN A 152 29.22 -8.20 -12.72
N SER A 153 28.52 -9.19 -12.16
CA SER A 153 27.62 -10.05 -12.91
C SER A 153 26.44 -9.26 -13.48
N GLU A 154 26.12 -9.56 -14.73
CA GLU A 154 25.04 -8.95 -15.50
C GLU A 154 24.25 -10.04 -16.20
N TYR A 155 22.93 -9.85 -16.29
CA TYR A 155 22.01 -10.82 -16.88
C TYR A 155 20.93 -10.10 -17.69
N ALA A 156 20.38 -10.78 -18.70
CA ALA A 156 19.23 -10.27 -19.41
C ALA A 156 18.00 -10.28 -18.49
N LEU A 157 17.04 -9.37 -18.71
CA LEU A 157 15.78 -9.39 -17.95
C LEU A 157 14.91 -10.63 -18.23
N THR A 158 15.24 -11.38 -19.28
CA THR A 158 14.66 -12.67 -19.63
C THR A 158 15.31 -13.85 -18.91
N ASP A 159 16.42 -13.64 -18.21
CA ASP A 159 17.07 -14.70 -17.45
C ASP A 159 16.32 -14.93 -16.13
N ILE A 160 16.08 -16.21 -15.79
CA ILE A 160 15.48 -16.61 -14.52
C ILE A 160 16.60 -16.67 -13.46
N VAL A 161 16.97 -15.50 -12.96
CA VAL A 161 18.01 -15.33 -11.94
C VAL A 161 17.46 -14.61 -10.71
N TYR A 162 17.85 -15.06 -9.52
CA TYR A 162 17.37 -14.49 -8.24
C TYR A 162 18.49 -13.87 -7.40
N ARG A 163 19.75 -14.19 -7.72
CA ARG A 163 20.95 -13.72 -7.02
C ARG A 163 22.03 -13.42 -8.05
N ALA A 164 22.90 -12.49 -7.69
CA ALA A 164 24.15 -12.25 -8.39
C ALA A 164 25.12 -13.43 -8.20
N GLU A 165 26.20 -13.47 -8.99
CA GLU A 165 27.17 -14.56 -8.97
C GLU A 165 27.76 -14.81 -7.57
N LYS A 166 28.04 -13.76 -6.80
CA LYS A 166 28.52 -13.85 -5.40
C LYS A 166 27.41 -14.03 -4.36
N GLY A 167 26.18 -14.29 -4.79
CA GLY A 167 25.02 -14.49 -3.92
C GLY A 167 24.31 -13.21 -3.47
N GLY A 168 24.81 -12.04 -3.89
CA GLY A 168 24.23 -10.73 -3.62
C GLY A 168 22.89 -10.49 -4.32
N LEU A 169 22.30 -9.30 -4.10
CA LEU A 169 21.05 -8.90 -4.75
C LEU A 169 21.32 -8.42 -6.18
N LEU A 170 20.40 -8.69 -7.10
CA LEU A 170 20.39 -8.10 -8.44
C LEU A 170 19.51 -6.87 -8.48
N GLU A 171 19.93 -5.78 -9.11
CA GLU A 171 19.10 -4.63 -9.47
C GLU A 171 18.91 -4.52 -10.98
N VAL A 172 17.81 -3.88 -11.41
CA VAL A 172 17.64 -3.53 -12.83
C VAL A 172 18.40 -2.24 -13.10
N GLN A 173 19.32 -2.24 -14.05
CA GLN A 173 20.03 -1.05 -14.51
C GLN A 173 19.51 -0.67 -15.89
N HIS A 174 19.13 0.60 -16.06
CA HIS A 174 18.73 1.18 -17.34
C HIS A 174 19.96 1.76 -18.05
N ASP A 175 19.90 1.82 -19.38
CA ASP A 175 20.85 2.57 -20.18
C ASP A 175 20.62 4.08 -20.01
N MET A 176 21.34 4.66 -19.03
CA MET A 176 21.20 6.07 -18.68
C MET A 176 21.71 7.00 -19.78
N GLU A 177 22.66 6.56 -20.61
CA GLU A 177 23.15 7.35 -21.75
C GLU A 177 22.06 7.45 -22.83
N ALA A 178 21.42 6.33 -23.15
CA ALA A 178 20.27 6.32 -24.06
C ALA A 178 19.12 7.19 -23.51
N LEU A 179 18.80 7.09 -22.22
CA LEU A 179 17.74 7.92 -21.60
C LEU A 179 18.10 9.42 -21.59
N ALA A 180 19.37 9.78 -21.36
CA ALA A 180 19.86 11.16 -21.32
C ALA A 180 19.90 11.84 -22.70
N SER A 181 19.77 11.07 -23.79
CA SER A 181 19.61 11.62 -25.14
C SER A 181 18.32 12.42 -25.34
N ARG A 182 17.37 12.30 -24.40
CA ARG A 182 16.15 13.12 -24.33
C ARG A 182 16.26 14.15 -23.23
N SER A 183 15.81 15.37 -23.55
CA SER A 183 15.82 16.47 -22.59
C SER A 183 14.84 16.22 -21.44
N PRO A 184 15.08 16.85 -20.27
CA PRO A 184 14.16 16.80 -19.15
C PRO A 184 12.74 17.25 -19.53
N GLU A 185 12.61 18.32 -20.30
CA GLU A 185 11.33 18.90 -20.73
C GLU A 185 10.56 17.93 -21.62
N GLU A 186 11.24 17.25 -22.54
CA GLU A 186 10.63 16.20 -23.37
C GLU A 186 10.09 15.06 -22.50
N TRP A 187 10.84 14.59 -21.49
CA TRP A 187 10.35 13.56 -20.57
C TRP A 187 9.12 14.01 -19.79
N LYS A 188 9.14 15.23 -19.25
CA LYS A 188 8.00 15.81 -18.53
C LYS A 188 6.76 15.87 -19.42
N GLU A 189 6.89 16.43 -20.63
CA GLU A 189 5.78 16.54 -21.58
C GLU A 189 5.20 15.17 -21.97
N LEU A 190 6.06 14.18 -22.25
CA LEU A 190 5.62 12.83 -22.60
C LEU A 190 4.79 12.21 -21.47
N PHE A 191 5.29 12.29 -20.24
CA PHE A 191 4.63 11.69 -19.09
C PHE A 191 3.34 12.42 -18.73
N ASP A 192 3.28 13.75 -18.87
CA ASP A 192 2.08 14.57 -18.64
C ASP A 192 1.00 14.29 -19.66
N ARG A 193 1.37 14.16 -20.93
CA ARG A 193 0.44 13.82 -22.02
C ARG A 193 -0.29 12.50 -21.78
N ARG A 194 0.40 11.53 -21.19
CA ARG A 194 -0.13 10.19 -20.86
C ARG A 194 -1.03 10.21 -19.63
N SER A 195 -0.99 11.27 -18.83
CA SER A 195 -1.81 11.41 -17.62
C SER A 195 -3.31 11.44 -17.97
N ALA A 196 -4.12 10.71 -17.18
CA ALA A 196 -5.56 10.58 -17.36
C ALA A 196 -5.98 10.15 -18.77
N ARG A 197 -5.24 9.21 -19.38
CA ARG A 197 -5.58 8.59 -20.66
C ARG A 197 -6.01 7.14 -20.47
N THR A 198 -6.71 6.60 -21.45
CA THR A 198 -7.16 5.19 -21.48
C THR A 198 -6.48 4.39 -22.60
N VAL A 199 -5.42 4.95 -23.20
CA VAL A 199 -4.67 4.32 -24.29
C VAL A 199 -3.82 3.20 -23.73
N TRP A 200 -3.87 2.02 -24.33
CA TRP A 200 -3.04 0.89 -23.91
C TRP A 200 -1.57 1.03 -24.37
N PRO A 201 -0.57 0.77 -23.50
CA PRO A 201 -0.68 0.45 -22.06
C PRO A 201 -0.63 1.69 -21.14
N TYR A 202 -0.49 2.88 -21.71
CA TYR A 202 -0.22 4.16 -21.02
C TYR A 202 -1.30 4.67 -20.05
N GLY A 203 -2.48 4.04 -19.98
CA GLY A 203 -3.47 4.33 -18.95
C GLY A 203 -3.02 3.97 -17.53
N SER A 204 -2.02 3.09 -17.39
CA SER A 204 -1.38 2.77 -16.12
C SER A 204 -0.39 3.85 -15.68
N GLY A 205 -0.35 4.15 -14.38
CA GLY A 205 0.68 5.00 -13.77
C GLY A 205 2.08 4.39 -13.84
N VAL A 206 2.18 3.07 -13.97
CA VAL A 206 3.45 2.37 -14.22
C VAL A 206 3.82 2.47 -15.70
N TRP A 207 2.94 2.01 -16.59
CA TRP A 207 3.25 1.91 -18.04
C TRP A 207 3.21 3.25 -18.76
N SER A 208 2.63 4.30 -18.18
CA SER A 208 2.84 5.67 -18.67
C SER A 208 4.31 6.11 -18.61
N LYS A 209 5.16 5.37 -17.87
CA LYS A 209 6.62 5.54 -17.81
C LYS A 209 7.36 4.30 -18.33
N LYS A 210 6.77 3.57 -19.28
CA LYS A 210 7.29 2.30 -19.84
C LYS A 210 8.80 2.34 -20.14
N GLU A 211 9.27 3.43 -20.75
CA GLU A 211 10.66 3.64 -21.14
C GLU A 211 11.62 3.56 -19.95
N TRP A 212 11.15 3.93 -18.75
CA TRP A 212 11.92 3.90 -17.52
C TRP A 212 11.57 2.67 -16.67
N VAL A 213 10.72 1.74 -17.11
CA VAL A 213 10.32 0.56 -16.33
C VAL A 213 10.84 -0.71 -17.00
N LEU A 214 10.28 -1.04 -18.17
CA LEU A 214 10.67 -2.16 -19.01
C LEU A 214 10.65 -1.70 -20.47
N PRO A 215 11.71 -1.03 -20.93
CA PRO A 215 11.68 -0.34 -22.23
C PRO A 215 11.51 -1.28 -23.42
N SER A 216 12.04 -2.51 -23.33
CA SER A 216 12.05 -3.48 -24.43
C SER A 216 10.81 -4.37 -24.51
N ILE A 217 9.90 -4.32 -23.52
CA ILE A 217 8.73 -5.22 -23.52
C ILE A 217 7.72 -4.81 -24.61
N PRO A 218 7.20 -5.73 -25.43
CA PRO A 218 6.10 -5.44 -26.35
C PRO A 218 4.82 -5.05 -25.59
N ASP A 219 4.02 -4.13 -26.15
CA ASP A 219 2.75 -3.71 -25.53
C ASP A 219 1.76 -4.88 -25.39
N ASP A 220 1.83 -5.88 -26.28
CA ASP A 220 0.98 -7.07 -26.27
C ASP A 220 1.34 -8.06 -25.15
N ASP A 221 2.53 -7.92 -24.56
CA ASP A 221 2.99 -8.78 -23.48
C ASP A 221 2.77 -8.14 -22.09
N VAL A 222 2.37 -6.86 -22.06
CA VAL A 222 2.02 -6.13 -20.84
C VAL A 222 0.78 -6.73 -20.19
N VAL A 223 0.83 -6.88 -18.86
CA VAL A 223 -0.27 -7.30 -18.00
C VAL A 223 -0.53 -6.17 -17.01
N SER A 224 -1.60 -5.41 -17.25
CA SER A 224 -1.96 -4.23 -16.46
C SER A 224 -3.46 -4.18 -16.20
N MET A 225 -3.83 -3.63 -15.04
CA MET A 225 -5.19 -3.30 -14.64
C MET A 225 -5.35 -1.76 -14.52
N PHE A 226 -4.46 -1.01 -15.19
CA PHE A 226 -4.33 0.46 -15.06
C PHE A 226 -4.05 0.92 -13.62
N GLU A 227 -3.26 0.14 -12.89
CA GLU A 227 -2.68 0.50 -11.61
C GLU A 227 -1.81 1.77 -11.66
N GLY A 228 -1.59 2.40 -10.51
CA GLY A 228 -0.92 3.69 -10.43
C GLY A 228 -1.90 4.85 -10.58
N ASN A 229 -1.40 6.04 -10.88
CA ASN A 229 -2.17 7.30 -10.89
C ASN A 229 -2.93 7.53 -9.57
N SER A 230 -2.34 7.06 -8.47
CA SER A 230 -3.02 7.00 -7.17
C SER A 230 -3.18 8.38 -6.55
N ASN A 231 -4.22 8.55 -5.74
CA ASN A 231 -4.54 9.84 -5.13
C ASN A 231 -3.36 10.38 -4.29
N LEU A 232 -3.03 11.65 -4.50
CA LEU A 232 -2.13 12.43 -3.66
C LEU A 232 -2.99 13.37 -2.83
N PHE A 233 -3.33 12.92 -1.62
CA PHE A 233 -4.31 13.55 -0.75
C PHE A 233 -3.68 14.70 0.04
N TRP A 234 -4.18 15.93 -0.10
CA TRP A 234 -3.79 17.01 0.79
C TRP A 234 -4.43 16.81 2.17
N ALA A 235 -3.60 16.48 3.16
CA ALA A 235 -4.01 16.17 4.51
C ALA A 235 -4.22 17.44 5.35
N GLU A 236 -4.94 18.43 4.81
CA GLU A 236 -5.03 19.79 5.37
C GLU A 236 -5.35 19.79 6.87
N ARG A 237 -6.45 19.13 7.27
CA ARG A 237 -6.92 19.16 8.65
C ARG A 237 -5.95 18.48 9.60
N PHE A 238 -5.41 17.33 9.24
CA PHE A 238 -4.42 16.63 10.07
C PHE A 238 -3.08 17.39 10.12
N GLY A 239 -2.63 17.94 8.98
CA GLY A 239 -1.46 18.80 8.88
C GLY A 239 -1.58 20.00 9.81
N ARG A 240 -2.72 20.70 9.81
CA ARG A 240 -2.99 21.83 10.71
C ARG A 240 -2.92 21.44 12.19
N GLU A 241 -3.38 20.25 12.57
CA GLU A 241 -3.23 19.76 13.96
C GLU A 241 -1.77 19.51 14.36
N LEU A 242 -0.88 19.33 13.39
CA LEU A 242 0.57 19.26 13.60
C LEU A 242 1.26 20.61 13.37
N GLY A 243 0.53 21.66 12.97
CA GLY A 243 1.13 22.92 12.53
C GLY A 243 1.90 22.80 11.21
N MET A 244 1.38 22.04 10.24
CA MET A 244 1.83 22.00 8.84
C MET A 244 0.77 22.60 7.92
N SER A 245 1.21 23.33 6.91
CA SER A 245 0.35 23.76 5.80
C SER A 245 0.40 22.82 4.60
N ASP A 246 1.49 22.08 4.42
CA ASP A 246 1.81 21.36 3.18
C ASP A 246 2.09 19.86 3.41
N LEU A 247 1.17 19.19 4.13
CA LEU A 247 1.22 17.76 4.39
C LEU A 247 0.32 16.98 3.42
N TRP A 248 0.85 15.93 2.82
CA TRP A 248 0.17 15.09 1.84
C TRP A 248 0.29 13.62 2.17
N VAL A 249 -0.66 12.82 1.68
CA VAL A 249 -0.63 11.35 1.75
C VAL A 249 -0.73 10.78 0.35
N LYS A 250 0.30 10.07 -0.11
CA LYS A 250 0.26 9.31 -1.36
C LYS A 250 -0.45 7.98 -1.10
N GLN A 251 -1.70 7.86 -1.56
CA GLN A 251 -2.58 6.73 -1.28
C GLN A 251 -2.37 5.57 -2.26
N CYS A 252 -1.17 4.98 -2.25
CA CYS A 252 -0.86 3.82 -3.11
C CYS A 252 -1.74 2.59 -2.81
N GLY A 253 -2.32 2.52 -1.60
CA GLY A 253 -3.30 1.51 -1.23
C GLY A 253 -4.67 1.66 -1.91
N ASN A 254 -4.99 2.80 -2.53
CA ASN A 254 -6.24 2.98 -3.27
C ASN A 254 -6.09 2.44 -4.70
N SER A 255 -5.94 1.12 -4.77
CA SER A 255 -5.75 0.35 -6.01
C SER A 255 -6.72 -0.83 -6.04
N HIS A 256 -6.80 -1.55 -7.15
CA HIS A 256 -7.77 -2.64 -7.33
C HIS A 256 -7.60 -3.79 -6.33
N THR A 257 -6.36 -4.12 -5.89
CA THR A 257 -6.16 -5.10 -4.80
C THR A 257 -6.08 -4.46 -3.42
N GLY A 258 -6.09 -3.13 -3.35
CA GLY A 258 -5.96 -2.38 -2.11
C GLY A 258 -4.52 -2.33 -1.57
N SER A 259 -3.49 -2.38 -2.42
CA SER A 259 -2.08 -2.34 -2.02
C SER A 259 -1.14 -1.81 -3.09
N PHE A 260 -0.09 -1.12 -2.64
CA PHE A 260 1.01 -0.65 -3.51
C PHE A 260 1.73 -1.77 -4.28
N LYS A 261 1.55 -3.04 -3.86
CA LYS A 261 2.17 -4.20 -4.49
C LYS A 261 1.77 -4.36 -5.96
N ASP A 262 0.61 -3.85 -6.34
CA ASP A 262 0.11 -3.82 -7.72
C ASP A 262 1.15 -3.23 -8.68
N LEU A 263 1.78 -2.12 -8.29
CA LEU A 263 2.78 -1.42 -9.09
C LEU A 263 3.97 -2.33 -9.42
N GLY A 264 4.43 -3.13 -8.46
CA GLY A 264 5.54 -4.06 -8.72
C GLY A 264 5.08 -5.34 -9.43
N MET A 265 3.84 -5.78 -9.19
CA MET A 265 3.32 -7.01 -9.79
C MET A 265 2.99 -6.85 -11.26
N THR A 266 2.53 -5.69 -11.71
CA THR A 266 2.37 -5.45 -13.15
C THR A 266 3.69 -5.61 -13.90
N ALA A 267 4.80 -5.04 -13.40
CA ALA A 267 6.11 -5.16 -14.04
C ALA A 267 6.61 -6.61 -14.02
N LEU A 268 6.54 -7.28 -12.87
CA LEU A 268 6.98 -8.67 -12.72
C LEU A 268 6.17 -9.62 -13.61
N VAL A 269 4.84 -9.57 -13.54
CA VAL A 269 3.98 -10.52 -14.26
C VAL A 269 4.00 -10.26 -15.76
N SER A 270 4.17 -9.01 -16.20
CA SER A 270 4.40 -8.70 -17.62
C SER A 270 5.70 -9.29 -18.13
N GLN A 271 6.80 -9.15 -17.39
CA GLN A 271 8.07 -9.77 -17.77
C GLN A 271 7.97 -11.30 -17.81
N VAL A 272 7.27 -11.91 -16.84
CA VAL A 272 6.99 -13.35 -16.86
C VAL A 272 6.15 -13.75 -18.06
N ASN A 273 5.09 -12.99 -18.38
CA ASN A 273 4.26 -13.23 -19.55
C ASN A 273 5.07 -13.15 -20.85
N HIS A 274 5.93 -12.13 -20.98
CA HIS A 274 6.86 -11.98 -22.08
C HIS A 274 7.81 -13.19 -22.20
N MET A 275 8.44 -13.62 -21.10
CA MET A 275 9.32 -14.80 -21.10
C MET A 275 8.58 -16.06 -21.54
N ARG A 276 7.36 -16.30 -21.02
CA ARG A 276 6.52 -17.46 -21.40
C ARG A 276 6.18 -17.47 -22.87
N ARG A 277 5.78 -16.33 -23.42
CA ARG A 277 5.43 -16.18 -24.85
C ARG A 277 6.63 -16.40 -25.76
N ASN A 278 7.84 -16.15 -25.25
CA ASN A 278 9.11 -16.40 -25.95
C ASN A 278 9.75 -17.75 -25.60
N GLY A 279 8.97 -18.71 -25.06
CA GLY A 279 9.41 -20.09 -24.90
C GLY A 279 10.11 -20.42 -23.58
N ALA A 280 10.17 -19.50 -22.62
CA ALA A 280 10.68 -19.82 -21.29
C ALA A 280 9.77 -20.85 -20.60
N ASN A 281 10.39 -21.86 -19.98
CA ASN A 281 9.68 -22.93 -19.27
C ASN A 281 9.16 -22.43 -17.91
N ILE A 282 8.04 -21.70 -17.92
CA ILE A 282 7.35 -21.20 -16.73
C ILE A 282 5.87 -21.61 -16.81
N SER A 283 5.49 -22.57 -15.98
CA SER A 283 4.11 -23.07 -15.90
C SER A 283 3.27 -22.37 -14.84
N ALA A 284 3.91 -21.81 -13.81
CA ALA A 284 3.22 -21.08 -12.75
C ALA A 284 4.12 -20.01 -12.11
N VAL A 285 3.51 -19.10 -11.37
CA VAL A 285 4.22 -18.11 -10.54
C VAL A 285 3.88 -18.33 -9.08
N GLY A 286 4.91 -18.56 -8.27
CA GLY A 286 4.80 -18.89 -6.85
C GLY A 286 5.17 -17.74 -5.93
N CYS A 287 4.53 -17.64 -4.76
CA CYS A 287 5.01 -16.82 -3.67
C CYS A 287 4.81 -17.45 -2.28
N ALA A 288 5.68 -17.09 -1.34
CA ALA A 288 5.61 -17.46 0.07
C ALA A 288 5.09 -16.27 0.90
N SER A 289 3.81 -15.91 0.76
CA SER A 289 3.24 -14.76 1.48
C SER A 289 1.74 -14.91 1.72
N THR A 290 1.28 -14.58 2.92
CA THR A 290 -0.15 -14.55 3.28
C THR A 290 -0.83 -13.21 3.00
N GLY A 291 -0.07 -12.18 2.62
CA GLY A 291 -0.55 -10.79 2.62
C GLY A 291 -0.65 -10.17 1.23
N ASP A 292 -0.44 -8.85 1.18
CA ASP A 292 -0.60 -8.06 -0.03
C ASP A 292 0.20 -8.54 -1.26
N THR A 293 1.34 -9.20 -1.03
CA THR A 293 2.15 -9.74 -2.13
C THR A 293 1.40 -10.87 -2.85
N SER A 294 0.80 -11.82 -2.13
CA SER A 294 0.07 -12.91 -2.78
C SER A 294 -1.26 -12.43 -3.38
N ALA A 295 -1.92 -11.46 -2.74
CA ALA A 295 -3.14 -10.85 -3.29
C ALA A 295 -2.89 -10.16 -4.65
N ALA A 296 -1.87 -9.31 -4.72
CA ALA A 296 -1.48 -8.66 -5.97
C ALA A 296 -1.03 -9.70 -7.00
N LEU A 297 -0.12 -10.62 -6.63
CA LEU A 297 0.35 -11.65 -7.55
C LEU A 297 -0.80 -12.45 -8.17
N ALA A 298 -1.72 -12.93 -7.33
CA ALA A 298 -2.88 -13.70 -7.76
C ALA A 298 -3.74 -12.93 -8.77
N ALA A 299 -4.00 -11.64 -8.53
CA ALA A 299 -4.81 -10.83 -9.42
C ALA A 299 -4.16 -10.63 -10.80
N TYR A 300 -2.86 -10.32 -10.85
CA TYR A 300 -2.16 -10.14 -12.13
C TYR A 300 -1.95 -11.45 -12.88
N CYS A 301 -1.66 -12.54 -12.16
CA CYS A 301 -1.59 -13.87 -12.76
C CYS A 301 -2.94 -14.30 -13.34
N ALA A 302 -4.05 -14.05 -12.63
CA ALA A 302 -5.40 -14.30 -13.14
C ALA A 302 -5.70 -13.49 -14.41
N ALA A 303 -5.34 -12.20 -14.43
CA ALA A 303 -5.50 -11.33 -15.60
C ALA A 303 -4.70 -11.82 -16.82
N ALA A 304 -3.53 -12.42 -16.60
CA ALA A 304 -2.68 -12.97 -17.65
C ALA A 304 -3.00 -14.43 -18.03
N GLY A 305 -3.92 -15.10 -17.32
CA GLY A 305 -4.14 -16.55 -17.48
C GLY A 305 -2.92 -17.39 -17.08
N ILE A 306 -2.09 -16.90 -16.15
CA ILE A 306 -0.93 -17.61 -15.61
C ILE A 306 -1.34 -18.27 -14.28
N PRO A 307 -1.10 -19.58 -14.09
CA PRO A 307 -1.33 -20.21 -12.79
C PRO A 307 -0.51 -19.54 -11.67
N SER A 308 -1.16 -19.21 -10.56
CA SER A 308 -0.53 -18.64 -9.37
C SER A 308 -0.55 -19.66 -8.23
N VAL A 309 0.56 -19.79 -7.50
CA VAL A 309 0.71 -20.69 -6.35
C VAL A 309 1.10 -19.90 -5.11
N VAL A 310 0.41 -20.14 -4.00
CA VAL A 310 0.69 -19.51 -2.70
C VAL A 310 1.08 -20.59 -1.71
N PHE A 311 2.34 -20.56 -1.26
CA PHE A 311 2.91 -21.55 -0.35
C PHE A 311 2.92 -21.03 1.08
N LEU A 312 2.29 -21.76 2.01
CA LEU A 312 2.10 -21.30 3.39
C LEU A 312 2.23 -22.43 4.42
N PRO A 313 2.84 -22.16 5.58
CA PRO A 313 2.66 -22.99 6.78
C PRO A 313 1.19 -23.10 7.17
N ALA A 314 0.75 -24.29 7.59
CA ALA A 314 -0.63 -24.56 7.97
C ALA A 314 -1.12 -23.68 9.13
N ASP A 315 -0.23 -23.37 10.08
CA ASP A 315 -0.52 -22.52 11.25
C ASP A 315 -0.62 -21.01 10.92
N LYS A 316 -0.26 -20.61 9.68
CA LYS A 316 -0.32 -19.23 9.19
C LYS A 316 -1.51 -18.96 8.28
N ILE A 317 -2.44 -19.89 8.13
CA ILE A 317 -3.59 -19.74 7.25
C ILE A 317 -4.71 -18.96 7.95
N SER A 318 -5.06 -17.82 7.36
CA SER A 318 -6.29 -17.11 7.64
C SER A 318 -7.07 -16.93 6.34
N THR A 319 -8.28 -17.48 6.29
CA THR A 319 -9.17 -17.32 5.13
C THR A 319 -9.43 -15.85 4.81
N ALA A 320 -9.50 -14.98 5.82
CA ALA A 320 -9.67 -13.54 5.62
C ALA A 320 -8.46 -12.90 4.92
N GLN A 321 -7.24 -13.33 5.24
CA GLN A 321 -6.02 -12.85 4.57
C GLN A 321 -5.89 -13.41 3.14
N LEU A 322 -6.36 -14.63 2.92
CA LEU A 322 -6.26 -15.34 1.63
C LEU A 322 -7.47 -15.14 0.72
N VAL A 323 -8.46 -14.35 1.12
CA VAL A 323 -9.69 -14.15 0.34
C VAL A 323 -9.40 -13.66 -1.08
N GLN A 324 -8.43 -12.77 -1.26
CA GLN A 324 -8.06 -12.27 -2.58
C GLN A 324 -7.33 -13.32 -3.43
N PRO A 325 -6.26 -14.00 -2.95
CA PRO A 325 -5.66 -15.10 -3.68
C PRO A 325 -6.65 -16.20 -4.09
N ILE A 326 -7.53 -16.62 -3.17
CA ILE A 326 -8.54 -17.65 -3.42
C ILE A 326 -9.54 -17.18 -4.47
N SER A 327 -10.07 -15.96 -4.33
CA SER A 327 -11.05 -15.40 -5.28
C SER A 327 -10.48 -15.21 -6.68
N ASN A 328 -9.17 -14.94 -6.80
CA ASN A 328 -8.47 -14.86 -8.08
C ASN A 328 -7.96 -16.23 -8.59
N GLY A 329 -8.38 -17.33 -7.97
CA GLY A 329 -8.08 -18.69 -8.47
C GLY A 329 -6.65 -19.17 -8.22
N SER A 330 -5.93 -18.59 -7.25
CA SER A 330 -4.62 -19.13 -6.87
C SER A 330 -4.73 -20.50 -6.22
N ILE A 331 -3.76 -21.35 -6.52
CA ILE A 331 -3.55 -22.63 -5.86
C ILE A 331 -2.89 -22.36 -4.50
N VAL A 332 -3.63 -22.49 -3.42
CA VAL A 332 -3.11 -22.29 -2.06
C VAL A 332 -2.65 -23.62 -1.48
N ILE A 333 -1.35 -23.73 -1.21
CA ILE A 333 -0.72 -24.91 -0.64
C ILE A 333 -0.46 -24.67 0.85
N SER A 334 -1.20 -25.41 1.68
CA SER A 334 -1.02 -25.49 3.13
C SER A 334 -0.06 -26.61 3.48
N MET A 335 1.09 -26.28 4.07
CA MET A 335 2.12 -27.26 4.42
C MET A 335 2.23 -27.43 5.93
N ASP A 336 2.31 -28.67 6.40
CA ASP A 336 2.52 -29.00 7.82
C ASP A 336 3.99 -28.83 8.21
N THR A 337 4.42 -27.57 8.29
CA THR A 337 5.80 -27.15 8.58
C THR A 337 5.81 -25.70 9.05
N ASP A 338 6.96 -25.20 9.49
CA ASP A 338 7.15 -23.79 9.84
C ASP A 338 7.61 -22.96 8.62
N PHE A 339 7.93 -21.67 8.82
CA PHE A 339 8.35 -20.80 7.72
C PHE A 339 9.66 -21.26 7.06
N ASP A 340 10.62 -21.76 7.84
CA ASP A 340 11.92 -22.18 7.33
C ASP A 340 11.81 -23.48 6.54
N GLY A 341 11.04 -24.45 7.04
CA GLY A 341 10.70 -25.66 6.30
C GLY A 341 9.91 -25.37 5.03
N CYS A 342 8.97 -24.42 5.07
CA CYS A 342 8.26 -23.92 3.89
C CYS A 342 9.23 -23.36 2.83
N MET A 343 10.17 -22.50 3.23
CA MET A 343 11.15 -21.92 2.30
C MET A 343 12.10 -22.98 1.70
N LYS A 344 12.50 -23.98 2.49
CA LYS A 344 13.31 -25.10 2.01
C LYS A 344 12.55 -25.93 0.96
N LEU A 345 11.30 -26.31 1.25
CA LEU A 345 10.46 -27.06 0.32
C LEU A 345 10.17 -26.28 -0.96
N ILE A 346 9.96 -24.96 -0.87
CA ILE A 346 9.79 -24.11 -2.06
C ILE A 346 11.04 -24.14 -2.93
N GLN A 347 12.23 -24.08 -2.34
CA GLN A 347 13.49 -24.18 -3.09
C GLN A 347 13.62 -25.53 -3.81
N GLU A 348 13.27 -26.62 -3.14
CA GLU A 348 13.24 -27.96 -3.76
C GLU A 348 12.23 -28.01 -4.92
N VAL A 349 11.01 -27.52 -4.72
CA VAL A 349 9.96 -27.49 -5.76
C VAL A 349 10.39 -26.67 -6.97
N VAL A 350 11.02 -25.51 -6.79
CA VAL A 350 11.39 -24.65 -7.94
C VAL A 350 12.63 -25.12 -8.68
N ASN A 351 13.43 -26.00 -8.08
CA ASN A 351 14.52 -26.67 -8.78
C ASN A 351 14.00 -27.74 -9.76
N ASP A 352 12.92 -28.43 -9.37
CA ASP A 352 12.38 -29.56 -10.13
C ASP A 352 11.17 -29.19 -11.02
N TYR A 353 10.47 -28.09 -10.72
CA TYR A 353 9.26 -27.66 -11.42
C TYR A 353 9.40 -26.23 -11.96
N PRO A 354 8.79 -25.93 -13.13
CA PRO A 354 8.84 -24.63 -13.79
C PRO A 354 7.98 -23.57 -13.09
N VAL A 355 8.29 -23.25 -11.85
CA VAL A 355 7.61 -22.25 -11.02
C VAL A 355 8.52 -21.05 -10.83
N TYR A 356 8.10 -19.89 -11.36
CA TYR A 356 8.82 -18.63 -11.15
C TYR A 356 8.50 -18.05 -9.77
N LEU A 357 9.49 -17.69 -8.96
CA LEU A 357 9.26 -17.15 -7.61
C LEU A 357 9.15 -15.62 -7.60
N ALA A 358 7.96 -15.12 -7.29
CA ALA A 358 7.67 -13.71 -7.08
C ALA A 358 7.98 -13.25 -5.64
N ASN A 359 9.23 -13.45 -5.20
CA ASN A 359 9.66 -13.05 -3.86
C ASN A 359 10.10 -11.57 -3.80
N SER A 360 10.61 -11.12 -2.65
CA SER A 360 11.05 -9.73 -2.45
C SER A 360 12.48 -9.46 -2.92
N MET A 361 13.24 -10.48 -3.33
CA MET A 361 14.55 -10.31 -3.97
C MET A 361 14.40 -9.88 -5.44
N ASN A 362 13.25 -10.20 -6.05
CA ASN A 362 12.98 -9.89 -7.44
C ASN A 362 12.97 -8.37 -7.69
N SER A 363 13.96 -7.89 -8.45
CA SER A 363 14.18 -6.46 -8.69
C SER A 363 13.21 -5.84 -9.69
N LEU A 364 12.52 -6.63 -10.53
CA LEU A 364 11.48 -6.12 -11.44
C LEU A 364 10.36 -5.42 -10.67
N ARG A 365 10.06 -5.89 -9.45
CA ARG A 365 9.04 -5.26 -8.60
C ARG A 365 9.40 -3.83 -8.23
N LEU A 366 10.69 -3.53 -8.12
CA LEU A 366 11.18 -2.20 -7.78
C LEU A 366 11.03 -1.23 -8.96
N GLU A 367 11.10 -1.72 -10.19
CA GLU A 367 10.92 -0.90 -11.40
C GLU A 367 9.50 -0.39 -11.55
N GLY A 368 8.50 -1.18 -11.15
CA GLY A 368 7.14 -0.70 -11.05
C GLY A 368 6.91 0.19 -9.83
N GLN A 369 7.48 -0.14 -8.67
CA GLN A 369 7.30 0.64 -7.44
C GLN A 369 7.96 2.03 -7.48
N LYS A 370 9.05 2.20 -8.23
CA LYS A 370 9.73 3.50 -8.33
C LYS A 370 8.88 4.57 -9.01
N THR A 371 7.88 4.17 -9.80
CA THR A 371 6.99 5.12 -10.48
C THR A 371 6.18 5.97 -9.51
N VAL A 372 6.04 5.54 -8.24
CA VAL A 372 5.46 6.37 -7.17
C VAL A 372 6.21 7.69 -7.01
N ALA A 373 7.54 7.71 -7.10
CA ALA A 373 8.33 8.93 -6.99
C ALA A 373 8.10 9.87 -8.19
N LEU A 374 7.98 9.28 -9.39
CA LEU A 374 7.65 10.02 -10.61
C LEU A 374 6.24 10.58 -10.54
N GLU A 375 5.26 9.79 -10.10
CA GLU A 375 3.88 10.25 -9.89
C GLU A 375 3.80 11.38 -8.87
N ILE A 376 4.49 11.28 -7.72
CA ILE A 376 4.51 12.34 -6.70
C ILE A 376 5.03 13.65 -7.32
N SER A 377 6.14 13.59 -8.05
CA SER A 377 6.73 14.80 -8.64
C SER A 377 5.82 15.34 -9.74
N GLN A 378 5.32 14.48 -10.62
CA GLN A 378 4.37 14.84 -11.68
C GLN A 378 3.10 15.51 -11.14
N GLN A 379 2.54 15.00 -10.04
CA GLN A 379 1.35 15.56 -9.38
C GLN A 379 1.61 16.89 -8.66
N PHE A 380 2.87 17.25 -8.46
CA PHE A 380 3.33 18.55 -7.98
C PHE A 380 3.98 19.38 -9.09
N ASP A 381 3.55 19.21 -10.34
CA ASP A 381 4.07 19.95 -11.49
C ASP A 381 5.60 19.86 -11.61
N TRP A 382 6.13 18.67 -11.35
CA TRP A 382 7.55 18.30 -11.33
C TRP A 382 8.38 18.91 -10.19
N GLU A 383 7.75 19.44 -9.15
CA GLU A 383 8.42 19.80 -7.90
C GLU A 383 8.58 18.60 -6.96
N VAL A 384 9.82 18.33 -6.56
CA VAL A 384 10.14 17.31 -5.57
C VAL A 384 9.79 17.82 -4.15
N PRO A 385 9.14 17.02 -3.29
CA PRO A 385 8.85 17.42 -1.90
C PRO A 385 10.11 17.50 -1.04
N ASP A 386 10.04 18.18 0.11
CA ASP A 386 11.15 18.24 1.05
C ASP A 386 11.37 16.90 1.75
N TRP A 387 10.27 16.24 2.10
CA TRP A 387 10.27 14.98 2.82
C TRP A 387 9.33 13.96 2.21
N VAL A 388 9.79 12.70 2.21
CA VAL A 388 8.93 11.54 1.99
C VAL A 388 9.04 10.57 3.16
N VAL A 389 7.93 10.29 3.82
CA VAL A 389 7.85 9.39 4.99
C VAL A 389 7.26 8.05 4.53
N ILE A 390 8.04 6.98 4.71
CA ILE A 390 7.78 5.67 4.12
C ILE A 390 7.73 4.61 5.23
N PRO A 391 6.64 3.84 5.36
CA PRO A 391 6.65 2.68 6.26
C PRO A 391 7.59 1.59 5.72
N GLY A 392 8.53 1.14 6.58
CA GLY A 392 9.64 0.27 6.22
C GLY A 392 9.54 -1.13 6.83
N GLY A 393 9.07 -2.10 6.04
CA GLY A 393 9.14 -3.53 6.36
C GLY A 393 10.36 -4.19 5.73
N ASN A 394 10.17 -4.76 4.54
CA ASN A 394 11.26 -5.41 3.79
C ASN A 394 12.17 -4.41 3.03
N LEU A 395 11.92 -3.11 3.18
CA LEU A 395 12.74 -1.99 2.72
C LEU A 395 12.95 -1.82 1.20
N GLY A 396 12.42 -2.72 0.37
CA GLY A 396 12.48 -2.57 -1.09
C GLY A 396 11.76 -1.31 -1.61
N ASN A 397 10.62 -0.96 -0.99
CA ASN A 397 9.86 0.25 -1.34
C ASN A 397 10.66 1.54 -1.09
N VAL A 398 11.44 1.60 -0.01
CA VAL A 398 12.31 2.74 0.30
C VAL A 398 13.30 2.96 -0.84
N TYR A 399 13.97 1.89 -1.27
CA TYR A 399 14.92 1.96 -2.38
C TYR A 399 14.25 2.26 -3.72
N ALA A 400 13.07 1.69 -3.99
CA ALA A 400 12.34 1.97 -5.21
C ALA A 400 12.01 3.47 -5.33
N LEU A 401 11.48 4.10 -4.28
CA LEU A 401 11.19 5.53 -4.29
C LEU A 401 12.47 6.36 -4.46
N TYR A 402 13.52 6.05 -3.72
CA TYR A 402 14.83 6.68 -3.91
C TYR A 402 15.31 6.56 -5.36
N LYS A 403 15.24 5.37 -5.96
CA LYS A 403 15.68 5.12 -7.33
C LYS A 403 14.90 5.97 -8.33
N GLY A 404 13.60 6.14 -8.13
CA GLY A 404 12.78 7.02 -8.98
C GLY A 404 13.20 8.49 -8.89
N PHE A 405 13.40 9.02 -7.67
CA PHE A 405 13.91 10.39 -7.47
C PHE A 405 15.33 10.56 -8.02
N GLN A 406 16.20 9.57 -7.81
CA GLN A 406 17.57 9.57 -8.30
C GLN A 406 17.61 9.58 -9.83
N MET A 407 16.80 8.76 -10.51
CA MET A 407 16.72 8.79 -11.98
C MET A 407 16.23 10.14 -12.50
N MET A 408 15.24 10.76 -11.85
CA MET A 408 14.81 12.12 -12.22
C MET A 408 15.94 13.14 -12.05
N LYS A 409 16.75 13.03 -11.00
CA LYS A 409 17.91 13.89 -10.78
C LYS A 409 19.01 13.66 -11.83
N ASP A 410 19.35 12.40 -12.08
CA ASP A 410 20.40 12.02 -13.05
C ASP A 410 20.04 12.45 -14.48
N LEU A 411 18.75 12.43 -14.82
CA LEU A 411 18.23 12.87 -16.13
C LEU A 411 17.85 14.36 -16.15
N GLY A 412 18.13 15.12 -15.11
CA GLY A 412 17.96 16.58 -15.07
C GLY A 412 16.52 17.08 -14.90
N LEU A 413 15.55 16.22 -14.57
CA LEU A 413 14.15 16.63 -14.31
C LEU A 413 14.02 17.43 -13.01
N THR A 414 14.94 17.21 -12.06
CA THR A 414 15.08 17.90 -10.77
C THR A 414 16.56 18.06 -10.45
N ASP A 415 16.92 19.06 -9.66
CA ASP A 415 18.29 19.28 -9.16
C ASP A 415 18.53 18.67 -7.77
N ARG A 416 17.46 18.24 -7.10
CA ARG A 416 17.48 17.78 -5.71
C ARG A 416 16.76 16.45 -5.49
N LEU A 417 17.09 15.82 -4.36
CA LEU A 417 16.36 14.68 -3.81
C LEU A 417 15.49 15.15 -2.63
N PRO A 418 14.35 14.50 -2.37
CA PRO A 418 13.68 14.64 -1.09
C PRO A 418 14.50 13.96 0.00
N ARG A 419 14.43 14.44 1.24
CA ARG A 419 14.92 13.68 2.38
C ARG A 419 13.94 12.56 2.69
N LEU A 420 14.46 11.36 2.95
CA LEU A 420 13.62 10.20 3.26
C LEU A 420 13.52 9.99 4.78
N CYS A 421 12.31 9.74 5.28
CA CYS A 421 12.12 9.16 6.60
C CYS A 421 11.62 7.73 6.43
N VAL A 422 12.35 6.76 6.96
CA VAL A 422 11.88 5.37 7.03
C VAL A 422 11.31 5.12 8.41
N ALA A 423 10.03 4.75 8.47
CA ALA A 423 9.32 4.51 9.72
C ALA A 423 9.15 3.01 9.96
N GLN A 424 9.68 2.48 11.07
CA GLN A 424 9.54 1.07 11.45
C GLN A 424 8.64 0.90 12.69
N ALA A 425 7.98 -0.24 12.83
CA ALA A 425 7.36 -0.60 14.10
C ALA A 425 8.47 -0.92 15.12
N HIS A 426 8.35 -0.45 16.36
CA HIS A 426 9.33 -0.70 17.44
C HIS A 426 9.64 -2.20 17.60
N ASN A 427 8.64 -3.04 17.42
CA ASN A 427 8.74 -4.50 17.53
C ASN A 427 9.43 -5.18 16.33
N ALA A 428 9.71 -4.43 15.26
CA ALA A 428 10.35 -4.88 14.03
C ALA A 428 11.22 -3.76 13.44
N ASN A 429 12.25 -3.35 14.18
CA ASN A 429 13.02 -2.12 13.94
C ASN A 429 14.53 -2.30 13.65
N PRO A 430 15.00 -3.34 12.92
CA PRO A 430 16.44 -3.59 12.75
C PRO A 430 17.17 -2.46 12.02
N LEU A 431 16.52 -1.77 11.07
CA LEU A 431 17.11 -0.62 10.38
C LEU A 431 17.18 0.60 11.31
N TYR A 432 16.21 0.81 12.19
CA TYR A 432 16.28 1.88 13.19
C TYR A 432 17.47 1.68 14.13
N ARG A 433 17.69 0.45 14.62
CA ARG A 433 18.86 0.12 15.46
C ARG A 433 20.18 0.39 14.73
N ALA A 434 20.27 0.00 13.46
CA ALA A 434 21.42 0.31 12.62
C ALA A 434 21.57 1.81 12.37
N TYR A 435 20.49 2.56 12.15
CA TYR A 435 20.58 4.02 12.00
C TYR A 435 21.10 4.71 13.27
N LYS A 436 20.61 4.29 14.45
CA LYS A 436 21.04 4.85 15.74
C LYS A 436 22.52 4.58 16.06
N ASN A 437 23.12 3.56 15.47
CA ASN A 437 24.54 3.26 15.59
C ASN A 437 25.40 3.79 14.43
N GLY A 438 24.87 4.71 13.60
CA GLY A 438 25.62 5.28 12.48
C GLY A 438 25.79 4.35 11.28
N TYR A 439 25.07 3.22 11.26
CA TYR A 439 25.24 2.09 10.33
C TYR A 439 26.57 1.34 10.47
N ASP A 440 27.26 1.49 11.61
CA ASP A 440 28.53 0.81 11.88
C ASP A 440 28.35 -0.72 11.93
N THR A 441 27.21 -1.15 12.47
CA THR A 441 26.84 -2.57 12.52
C THR A 441 25.37 -2.77 12.17
N TYR A 442 25.08 -3.86 11.45
CA TYR A 442 23.74 -4.36 11.24
C TYR A 442 23.63 -5.76 11.81
N ALA A 443 22.56 -6.02 12.56
CA ALA A 443 22.21 -7.35 13.02
C ALA A 443 20.71 -7.56 12.82
N PRO A 444 20.28 -8.71 12.25
CA PRO A 444 18.89 -9.12 12.26
C PRO A 444 18.34 -9.14 13.68
N VAL A 445 17.05 -8.85 13.82
CA VAL A 445 16.32 -8.96 15.09
C VAL A 445 15.24 -10.02 14.96
N GLN A 446 14.92 -10.69 16.06
CA GLN A 446 13.70 -11.48 16.11
C GLN A 446 12.52 -10.50 16.21
N ALA A 447 11.77 -10.36 15.11
CA ALA A 447 10.62 -9.45 15.11
C ALA A 447 9.51 -9.97 16.04
N GLU A 448 9.05 -9.12 16.93
CA GLU A 448 7.91 -9.37 17.79
C GLU A 448 6.60 -9.02 17.07
N ARG A 449 5.47 -9.47 17.63
CA ARG A 449 4.16 -9.21 17.04
C ARG A 449 3.88 -7.70 16.99
N THR A 450 3.43 -7.23 15.83
CA THR A 450 2.95 -5.85 15.62
C THR A 450 1.59 -5.83 14.93
N LEU A 451 0.76 -4.83 15.23
CA LEU A 451 -0.48 -4.52 14.53
C LEU A 451 -0.22 -4.10 13.08
N ALA A 452 0.99 -3.61 12.81
CA ALA A 452 1.51 -3.30 11.48
C ALA A 452 2.05 -4.57 10.77
N SER A 453 1.27 -5.65 10.71
CA SER A 453 1.72 -7.00 10.36
C SER A 453 2.53 -7.12 9.07
N ALA A 454 2.18 -6.40 7.99
CA ALA A 454 2.95 -6.47 6.73
C ALA A 454 4.37 -5.87 6.78
N ILE A 455 4.72 -5.16 7.86
CA ILE A 455 6.09 -4.67 8.12
C ILE A 455 6.74 -5.34 9.34
N GLN A 456 6.17 -6.45 9.83
CA GLN A 456 6.79 -7.29 10.87
C GLN A 456 7.98 -8.08 10.29
N ILE A 457 9.09 -7.38 10.01
CA ILE A 457 10.27 -7.94 9.37
C ILE A 457 11.50 -7.72 10.25
N GLY A 458 12.09 -8.81 10.71
CA GLY A 458 13.27 -8.82 11.58
C GLY A 458 14.60 -8.83 10.82
N ASP A 459 14.58 -9.31 9.57
CA ASP A 459 15.74 -9.32 8.67
C ASP A 459 15.33 -8.84 7.26
N PRO A 460 15.33 -7.51 7.00
CA PRO A 460 14.93 -6.99 5.71
C PRO A 460 15.93 -7.35 4.61
N VAL A 461 15.44 -8.02 3.57
CA VAL A 461 16.20 -8.41 2.38
C VAL A 461 16.88 -7.20 1.72
N SER A 462 16.21 -6.04 1.68
CA SER A 462 16.73 -4.83 1.03
C SER A 462 17.43 -3.86 1.99
N ILE A 463 18.02 -4.33 3.10
CA ILE A 463 18.69 -3.47 4.08
C ILE A 463 19.81 -2.62 3.46
N LYS A 464 20.74 -3.23 2.70
CA LYS A 464 21.85 -2.50 2.05
C LYS A 464 21.34 -1.41 1.12
N ARG A 465 20.29 -1.71 0.36
CA ARG A 465 19.61 -0.78 -0.55
C ARG A 465 19.01 0.41 0.19
N ALA A 466 18.32 0.17 1.29
CA ALA A 466 17.74 1.25 2.10
C ALA A 466 18.81 2.11 2.77
N ILE A 467 19.91 1.52 3.27
CA ILE A 467 21.03 2.29 3.82
C ILE A 467 21.65 3.19 2.74
N ARG A 468 21.86 2.68 1.52
CA ARG A 468 22.32 3.50 0.38
C ARG A 468 21.37 4.66 0.09
N ALA A 469 20.08 4.39 0.01
CA ALA A 469 19.04 5.41 -0.20
C ALA A 469 19.03 6.48 0.90
N LEU A 470 19.12 6.07 2.17
CA LEU A 470 19.13 6.96 3.33
C LEU A 470 20.39 7.84 3.35
N LYS A 471 21.56 7.27 3.11
CA LYS A 471 22.82 8.04 3.02
C LYS A 471 22.76 9.07 1.90
N ALA A 472 22.32 8.67 0.70
CA ALA A 472 22.24 9.55 -0.46
C ALA A 472 21.21 10.68 -0.33
N SER A 473 20.10 10.42 0.38
CA SER A 473 19.03 11.41 0.60
C SER A 473 19.17 12.22 1.90
N ASN A 474 20.25 12.04 2.66
CA ASN A 474 20.37 12.57 4.03
C ASN A 474 19.12 12.26 4.88
N GLY A 475 18.64 11.01 4.73
CA GLY A 475 17.44 10.50 5.34
C GLY A 475 17.64 10.09 6.79
N VAL A 476 16.51 9.86 7.47
CA VAL A 476 16.44 9.47 8.87
C VAL A 476 15.60 8.20 9.01
N VAL A 477 15.78 7.50 10.12
CA VAL A 477 14.94 6.35 10.49
C VAL A 477 14.32 6.64 11.84
N GLU A 478 13.02 6.39 11.92
CA GLU A 478 12.26 6.54 13.16
C GLU A 478 11.43 5.29 13.42
N GLU A 479 11.00 5.13 14.66
CA GLU A 479 10.18 4.02 15.08
C GLU A 479 8.84 4.46 15.70
N ALA A 480 7.87 3.57 15.71
CA ALA A 480 6.59 3.76 16.37
C ALA A 480 6.23 2.53 17.20
N THR A 481 5.86 2.75 18.46
CA THR A 481 5.27 1.72 19.32
C THR A 481 3.86 1.35 18.85
N GLU A 482 3.31 0.24 19.35
CA GLU A 482 1.95 -0.21 19.02
C GLU A 482 0.88 0.82 19.41
N ASP A 483 1.08 1.52 20.52
CA ASP A 483 0.18 2.58 20.97
C ASP A 483 0.28 3.78 20.03
N GLU A 484 1.49 4.27 19.75
CA GLU A 484 1.73 5.42 18.87
C GLU A 484 1.19 5.21 17.46
N LEU A 485 1.43 4.04 16.86
CA LEU A 485 1.01 3.79 15.48
C LEU A 485 -0.52 3.73 15.35
N MET A 486 -1.20 3.14 16.33
CA MET A 486 -2.67 3.04 16.30
C MET A 486 -3.33 4.36 16.67
N ASP A 487 -2.78 5.08 17.65
CA ASP A 487 -3.25 6.41 18.02
C ASP A 487 -3.06 7.42 16.89
N ALA A 488 -1.92 7.40 16.19
CA ALA A 488 -1.67 8.26 15.04
C ALA A 488 -2.64 7.94 13.89
N ALA A 489 -2.88 6.65 13.61
CA ALA A 489 -3.87 6.24 12.61
C ALA A 489 -5.29 6.71 12.98
N ALA A 490 -5.73 6.47 14.22
CA ALA A 490 -7.06 6.85 14.68
C ALA A 490 -7.23 8.38 14.73
N ARG A 491 -6.20 9.13 15.14
CA ARG A 491 -6.21 10.60 15.10
C ARG A 491 -6.34 11.11 13.67
N ALA A 492 -5.59 10.55 12.73
CA ALA A 492 -5.71 10.92 11.32
C ALA A 492 -7.08 10.55 10.73
N ASP A 493 -7.66 9.41 11.12
CA ASP A 493 -9.00 9.00 10.66
C ASP A 493 -10.11 10.00 11.09
N ARG A 494 -9.96 10.65 12.25
CA ARG A 494 -10.87 11.72 12.70
C ARG A 494 -10.88 12.94 11.78
N THR A 495 -9.96 13.02 10.83
CA THR A 495 -9.86 14.10 9.83
C THR A 495 -10.45 13.71 8.47
N GLY A 496 -11.04 12.52 8.34
CA GLY A 496 -11.68 12.02 7.11
C GLY A 496 -10.85 10.99 6.34
N MET A 497 -9.68 10.60 6.85
CA MET A 497 -8.90 9.50 6.30
C MET A 497 -9.43 8.13 6.75
N PHE A 498 -8.91 7.06 6.15
CA PHE A 498 -9.12 5.70 6.63
C PHE A 498 -7.84 4.87 6.47
N ASN A 499 -6.96 4.98 7.47
CA ASN A 499 -5.57 4.57 7.38
C ASN A 499 -5.35 3.09 7.72
N CYS A 500 -4.38 2.44 7.07
CA CYS A 500 -3.85 1.16 7.56
C CYS A 500 -2.85 1.39 8.72
N PRO A 501 -2.56 0.36 9.56
CA PRO A 501 -1.56 0.45 10.61
C PRO A 501 -0.16 0.86 10.13
N HIS A 502 0.24 0.49 8.90
CA HIS A 502 1.51 0.93 8.31
C HIS A 502 1.56 2.45 8.11
N THR A 503 0.45 3.03 7.68
CA THR A 503 0.34 4.50 7.60
C THR A 503 0.39 5.10 8.99
N GLY A 504 -0.20 4.44 10.00
CA GLY A 504 -0.04 4.80 11.40
C GLY A 504 1.41 4.91 11.86
N VAL A 505 2.26 3.94 11.50
CA VAL A 505 3.71 3.96 11.79
C VAL A 505 4.38 5.17 11.14
N ALA A 506 4.08 5.45 9.87
CA ALA A 506 4.62 6.61 9.16
C ALA A 506 4.14 7.94 9.75
N LEU A 507 2.87 8.04 10.14
CA LEU A 507 2.30 9.23 10.80
C LEU A 507 2.90 9.45 12.19
N ALA A 508 3.12 8.39 12.97
CA ALA A 508 3.77 8.49 14.28
C ALA A 508 5.23 8.98 14.15
N ALA A 509 5.99 8.46 13.18
CA ALA A 509 7.33 8.97 12.87
C ALA A 509 7.30 10.45 12.44
N LEU A 510 6.35 10.84 11.57
CA LEU A 510 6.14 12.23 11.20
C LEU A 510 5.91 13.12 12.43
N VAL A 511 5.03 12.70 13.35
CA VAL A 511 4.74 13.46 14.58
C VAL A 511 6.02 13.69 15.39
N LYS A 512 6.83 12.63 15.63
CA LYS A 512 8.11 12.75 16.36
C LYS A 512 9.08 13.71 15.68
N LEU A 513 9.22 13.61 14.36
CA LEU A 513 10.12 14.47 13.58
C LEU A 513 9.64 15.92 13.48
N ARG A 514 8.33 16.17 13.60
CA ARG A 514 7.78 17.51 13.73
C ARG A 514 8.02 18.09 15.11
N GLU A 515 7.78 17.31 16.16
CA GLU A 515 7.98 17.71 17.56
C GLU A 515 9.46 18.02 17.87
N ASN A 516 10.39 17.25 17.31
CA ASN A 516 11.83 17.48 17.50
C ASN A 516 12.45 18.51 16.53
N GLY A 517 11.64 19.09 15.63
CA GLY A 517 12.07 20.12 14.69
C GLY A 517 12.86 19.63 13.46
N THR A 518 13.02 18.32 13.26
CA THR A 518 13.68 17.76 12.07
C THR A 518 12.92 18.06 10.78
N ILE A 519 11.58 17.96 10.83
CA ILE A 519 10.68 18.38 9.75
C ILE A 519 10.07 19.73 10.15
N ARG A 520 10.23 20.76 9.31
CA ARG A 520 9.75 22.11 9.60
C ARG A 520 8.25 22.25 9.28
N PRO A 521 7.54 23.20 9.91
CA PRO A 521 6.13 23.52 9.61
C PRO A 521 5.82 23.74 8.11
N THR A 522 6.77 24.31 7.38
CA THR A 522 6.62 24.69 5.97
C THR A 522 7.19 23.67 4.99
N ASP A 523 7.79 22.58 5.48
CA ASP A 523 8.37 21.57 4.59
C ASP A 523 7.26 20.77 3.90
N ARG A 524 7.26 20.74 2.56
CA ARG A 524 6.32 19.91 1.79
C ARG A 524 6.62 18.44 2.08
N THR A 525 5.67 17.76 2.72
CA THR A 525 5.89 16.41 3.25
C THR A 525 4.86 15.44 2.69
N VAL A 526 5.33 14.31 2.17
CA VAL A 526 4.47 13.24 1.63
C VAL A 526 4.60 11.99 2.49
N VAL A 527 3.51 11.51 3.08
CA VAL A 527 3.42 10.21 3.74
C VAL A 527 2.94 9.17 2.73
N VAL A 528 3.62 8.02 2.64
CA VAL A 528 3.21 6.94 1.73
C VAL A 528 2.27 5.97 2.44
N SER A 529 1.03 5.88 1.98
CA SER A 529 0.06 4.88 2.42
C SER A 529 0.09 3.66 1.51
N THR A 530 0.60 2.54 2.03
CA THR A 530 0.92 1.34 1.23
C THR A 530 -0.24 0.37 1.04
N ALA A 531 -1.30 0.47 1.85
CA ALA A 531 -2.43 -0.44 1.81
C ALA A 531 -3.72 0.28 2.20
N HIS A 532 -4.84 -0.14 1.62
CA HIS A 532 -6.14 0.45 1.96
C HIS A 532 -6.53 0.13 3.40
N GLY A 533 -7.05 1.11 4.15
CA GLY A 533 -7.56 0.87 5.51
C GLY A 533 -8.67 -0.19 5.62
N LEU A 534 -9.40 -0.50 4.53
CA LEU A 534 -10.45 -1.52 4.48
C LEU A 534 -9.92 -2.93 4.70
N LYS A 535 -8.61 -3.15 4.51
CA LYS A 535 -7.96 -4.43 4.86
C LYS A 535 -7.75 -4.61 6.36
N PHE A 536 -7.99 -3.58 7.16
CA PHE A 536 -7.65 -3.54 8.59
C PHE A 536 -8.85 -3.16 9.45
N THR A 537 -10.07 -3.46 9.00
CA THR A 537 -11.31 -3.18 9.76
C THR A 537 -11.29 -3.83 11.14
N ASP A 538 -10.81 -5.07 11.26
CA ASP A 538 -10.77 -5.78 12.55
C ASP A 538 -9.86 -5.08 13.56
N SER A 539 -8.71 -4.56 13.11
CA SER A 539 -7.80 -3.78 13.95
C SER A 539 -8.45 -2.47 14.42
N LYS A 540 -9.19 -1.80 13.54
CA LYS A 540 -9.92 -0.57 13.88
C LYS A 540 -11.09 -0.83 14.83
N VAL A 541 -11.87 -1.88 14.60
CA VAL A 541 -12.95 -2.31 15.49
C VAL A 541 -12.37 -2.59 16.87
N ALA A 542 -11.31 -3.39 16.95
CA ALA A 542 -10.65 -3.69 18.22
C ALA A 542 -10.09 -2.43 18.90
N TYR A 543 -9.55 -1.45 18.16
CA TYR A 543 -9.08 -0.18 18.71
C TYR A 543 -10.23 0.63 19.34
N HIS A 544 -11.30 0.87 18.58
CA HIS A 544 -12.42 1.68 19.06
C HIS A 544 -13.24 0.98 20.16
N GLU A 545 -13.21 -0.36 20.24
CA GLU A 545 -13.77 -1.13 21.35
C GLU A 545 -12.81 -1.32 22.53
N ARG A 546 -11.59 -0.75 22.47
CA ARG A 546 -10.52 -0.89 23.48
C ARG A 546 -10.17 -2.35 23.80
N LYS A 547 -10.18 -3.20 22.77
CA LYS A 547 -9.85 -4.63 22.82
C LYS A 547 -8.43 -4.95 22.32
N LEU A 548 -7.69 -3.96 21.82
CA LEU A 548 -6.31 -4.15 21.44
C LEU A 548 -5.41 -4.29 22.67
N HIS A 549 -4.61 -5.35 22.68
CA HIS A 549 -3.60 -5.57 23.72
C HIS A 549 -2.44 -4.57 23.54
N ASN A 550 -1.88 -4.06 24.63
CA ASN A 550 -0.79 -3.06 24.62
C ASN A 550 -1.09 -1.77 23.84
N CYS A 551 -2.36 -1.36 23.76
CA CYS A 551 -2.77 -0.11 23.12
C CYS A 551 -3.80 0.58 24.03
N SER A 552 -3.45 1.76 24.53
CA SER A 552 -4.30 2.60 25.39
C SER A 552 -5.59 3.02 24.68
N SER A 553 -5.54 3.10 23.35
CA SER A 553 -6.66 3.47 22.48
C SER A 553 -7.22 4.85 22.85
N LYS A 554 -6.32 5.83 22.97
CA LYS A 554 -6.61 7.20 23.46
C LYS A 554 -7.70 7.90 22.66
N TYR A 555 -7.80 7.61 21.37
CA TYR A 555 -8.77 8.21 20.44
C TYR A 555 -9.92 7.25 20.09
N ALA A 556 -10.18 6.23 20.90
CA ALA A 556 -11.33 5.34 20.74
C ALA A 556 -12.65 6.14 20.70
N ASN A 557 -13.59 5.70 19.86
CA ASN A 557 -14.88 6.35 19.69
C ASN A 557 -15.99 5.30 19.83
N ASP A 558 -16.66 5.34 20.98
CA ASP A 558 -17.63 4.32 21.36
C ASP A 558 -18.95 4.44 20.61
N VAL A 559 -19.53 3.27 20.28
CA VAL A 559 -20.93 3.16 19.90
C VAL A 559 -21.80 3.42 21.13
N ILE A 560 -22.52 4.54 21.12
CA ILE A 560 -23.45 4.89 22.21
C ILE A 560 -24.71 4.02 22.08
N ARG A 561 -24.93 3.17 23.07
CA ARG A 561 -26.16 2.36 23.17
C ARG A 561 -27.09 2.99 24.19
N ILE A 562 -28.19 3.55 23.71
CA ILE A 562 -29.24 4.18 24.54
C ILE A 562 -30.61 3.65 24.14
N PRO A 563 -31.61 3.68 25.04
CA PRO A 563 -32.99 3.36 24.69
C PRO A 563 -33.52 4.28 23.56
N ALA A 564 -34.46 3.77 22.77
CA ALA A 564 -35.11 4.54 21.71
C ALA A 564 -36.03 5.64 22.28
N SER A 565 -35.44 6.78 22.63
CA SER A 565 -36.11 7.94 23.24
C SER A 565 -35.45 9.23 22.75
N ALA A 566 -36.28 10.20 22.33
CA ALA A 566 -35.80 11.51 21.88
C ALA A 566 -35.00 12.22 22.97
N ASP A 567 -35.47 12.21 24.22
CA ASP A 567 -34.78 12.84 25.35
C ASP A 567 -33.41 12.23 25.59
N ARG A 568 -33.31 10.89 25.56
CA ARG A 568 -32.04 10.18 25.72
C ARG A 568 -31.07 10.46 24.57
N ILE A 569 -31.57 10.61 23.35
CA ILE A 569 -30.77 11.01 22.19
C ILE A 569 -30.25 12.43 22.37
N ILE A 570 -31.12 13.38 22.77
CA ILE A 570 -30.74 14.78 22.98
C ILE A 570 -29.72 14.92 24.10
N ASP A 571 -29.91 14.23 25.24
CA ASP A 571 -28.96 14.22 26.35
C ASP A 571 -27.58 13.71 25.92
N ALA A 572 -27.54 12.61 25.15
CA ALA A 572 -26.31 12.06 24.61
C ALA A 572 -25.61 13.02 23.64
N LEU A 573 -26.39 13.72 22.79
CA LEU A 573 -25.86 14.72 21.86
C LEU A 573 -25.27 15.92 22.60
N ARG A 574 -26.00 16.49 23.57
CA ARG A 574 -25.55 17.65 24.38
C ARG A 574 -24.26 17.37 25.15
N THR A 575 -24.05 16.13 25.56
CA THR A 575 -22.82 15.73 26.27
C THR A 575 -21.59 15.71 25.35
N ARG A 576 -21.77 15.53 24.04
CA ARG A 576 -20.67 15.31 23.09
C ARG A 576 -20.46 16.43 22.07
N ILE A 577 -21.51 17.14 21.73
CA ILE A 577 -21.50 18.28 20.84
C ILE A 577 -21.93 19.45 21.70
N SER A 578 -21.15 20.53 21.69
CA SER A 578 -21.55 21.80 22.32
C SER A 578 -22.75 22.37 21.56
N LEU A 579 -23.94 21.83 21.83
CA LEU A 579 -25.23 22.24 21.29
C LEU A 579 -25.84 23.38 22.09
#